data_AF-A0AAE1T1A2-F1
#
_entry.id   AF-A0AAE1T1A2-F1
#
_cell.length_a   1.000
_cell.length_b   1.000
_cell.length_c   1.000
_cell.angle_alpha   90.00
_cell.angle_beta   90.00
_cell.angle_gamma   90.00
#
_symmetry.space_group_name_H-M   'P 1'
#
loop_
_entity.id
_entity.type
_entity.pdbx_description
1 polymer ?
#
loop_
_entity_poly.entity_id
_entity_poly.type
_entity_poly.pdbx_seq_one_letter_code
_entity_poly.pdbx_strand_id
1 'polypeptide(L)' 'MLTCLKQTDLNWSNFLYDDSERIIYLIDFGAARDYPKGFVDDYLRMIWMNTKRSKL' A
#
# COMPACT_ATOMS: atom_id res chain seq x y z
N MET A 1 0.15 7.61 -18.05
CA MET A 1 0.21 8.19 -16.69
C MET A 1 -0.47 7.20 -15.75
N LEU A 2 0.29 6.33 -15.07
CA LEU A 2 -0.25 5.44 -14.03
C LEU A 2 0.04 6.10 -12.67
N THR A 3 -0.98 6.57 -11.97
CA THR A 3 -0.89 6.93 -10.55
C THR A 3 -1.16 5.69 -9.72
N CYS A 4 -0.54 5.60 -8.54
CA CYS A 4 -0.82 4.54 -7.58
C CYS A 4 -1.76 5.08 -6.50
N LEU A 5 -2.95 4.48 -6.39
CA LEU A 5 -3.86 4.75 -5.28
C LEU A 5 -3.35 4.02 -4.03
N LYS A 6 -3.06 4.78 -2.97
CA LYS A 6 -2.69 4.21 -1.66
C LYS A 6 -3.69 4.62 -0.60
N GLN A 7 -4.14 3.64 0.19
CA GLN A 7 -4.83 3.92 1.44
C GLN A 7 -3.79 4.38 2.48
N THR A 8 -3.95 5.59 3.00
CA THR A 8 -3.00 6.19 3.95
C THR A 8 -3.39 5.98 5.41
N ASP A 9 -4.64 5.59 5.66
CA ASP A 9 -5.14 5.26 7.00
C ASP A 9 -5.37 3.74 7.13
N LEU A 10 -4.65 3.11 8.05
CA LEU A 10 -4.67 1.67 8.32
C LEU A 10 -5.59 1.29 9.49
N ASN A 11 -6.67 2.05 9.71
CA ASN A 11 -7.65 1.70 10.72
C ASN A 11 -8.29 0.32 10.43
N TRP A 12 -8.21 -0.59 11.41
CA TRP A 12 -8.78 -1.94 11.30
C TRP A 12 -10.29 -1.96 11.08
N SER A 13 -11.03 -0.94 11.53
CA SER A 13 -12.47 -0.85 11.27
C SER A 13 -12.82 -0.67 9.79
N ASN A 14 -11.85 -0.33 8.94
CA ASN A 14 -12.05 -0.19 7.49
C ASN A 14 -12.05 -1.56 6.79
N PHE A 15 -11.74 -2.64 7.50
CA PHE A 15 -11.63 -3.98 6.96
C PHE A 15 -12.72 -4.88 7.54
N LEU A 16 -13.42 -5.58 6.65
CA LEU A 16 -14.40 -6.61 7.01
C LEU A 16 -13.89 -7.96 6.54
N TYR A 17 -13.69 -8.89 7.48
CA TYR A 17 -13.28 -10.26 7.17
C TYR A 17 -14.50 -11.15 6.97
N ASP A 18 -14.58 -11.80 5.82
CA ASP A 18 -15.53 -12.87 5.53
C ASP A 18 -14.85 -14.21 5.75
N ASP A 19 -15.31 -14.94 6.76
CA ASP A 19 -14.76 -16.25 7.12
C ASP A 19 -15.14 -17.36 6.13
N SER A 20 -16.28 -17.23 5.45
CA SER A 20 -16.75 -18.24 4.49
C SER A 20 -15.89 -18.26 3.23
N GLU A 21 -15.55 -17.07 2.72
CA GLU A 21 -14.73 -16.91 1.52
C GLU A 21 -13.23 -16.72 1.86
N ARG A 22 -12.90 -16.50 3.14
CA ARG A 22 -11.56 -16.10 3.62
C ARG A 22 -11.03 -14.86 2.93
N ILE A 23 -11.92 -13.89 2.70
CA ILE A 23 -11.63 -12.63 2.02
C ILE A 23 -11.66 -11.48 3.03
N ILE A 24 -10.73 -10.55 2.89
CA ILE A 24 -10.77 -9.27 3.61
C ILE A 24 -11.23 -8.20 2.63
N TYR A 25 -12.38 -7.59 2.93
CA TYR A 25 -12.93 -6.47 2.19
C TYR A 25 -12.47 -5.15 2.81
N LEU A 26 -11.95 -4.23 1.99
CA LEU A 26 -11.73 -2.85 2.37
C LEU A 26 -12.99 -2.04 2.03
N ILE A 27 -13.67 -1.51 3.04
CA ILE A 27 -14.98 -0.84 2.87
C ILE A 27 -14.88 0.69 2.88
N ASP A 28 -13.75 1.26 3.31
CA ASP A 28 -13.53 2.70 3.37
C ASP A 28 -12.32 3.11 2.52
N PHE A 29 -12.56 4.04 1.60
CA PHE A 29 -11.57 4.63 0.69
C PHE A 29 -11.39 6.14 0.92
N GLY A 30 -11.95 6.71 1.98
CA GLY A 30 -11.93 8.16 2.26
C GLY A 30 -10.54 8.75 2.49
N ALA A 31 -9.57 7.94 2.90
CA ALA A 31 -8.17 8.31 3.04
C ALA A 31 -7.27 7.80 1.88
N ALA A 32 -7.88 7.39 0.76
CA ALA A 32 -7.14 7.05 -0.45
C ALA A 32 -6.49 8.29 -1.07
N ARG A 33 -5.21 8.17 -1.45
CA ARG A 33 -4.42 9.24 -2.08
C ARG A 33 -3.75 8.72 -3.34
N ASP A 34 -3.76 9.55 -4.38
CA ASP A 34 -2.98 9.31 -5.59
C ASP A 34 -1.53 9.73 -5.38
N TYR A 35 -0.61 8.85 -5.77
CA TYR A 35 0.81 9.15 -5.83
C TYR A 35 1.32 9.15 -7.28
N PRO A 36 2.13 10.16 -7.67
CA PRO A 36 2.80 10.17 -8.96
C PRO A 36 3.75 8.98 -9.10
N LYS A 37 3.83 8.40 -10.30
CA LYS A 37 4.69 7.23 -10.58
C LYS A 37 6.15 7.44 -10.13
N GLY A 38 6.74 8.61 -10.44
CA GLY A 38 8.13 8.90 -10.10
C GLY A 38 8.40 8.81 -8.60
N PHE A 39 7.49 9.32 -7.77
CA PHE A 39 7.58 9.21 -6.31
C PHE A 39 7.57 7.75 -5.84
N VAL A 40 6.67 6.93 -6.39
CA VAL A 40 6.56 5.51 -6.04
C VAL A 40 7.82 4.74 -6.47
N ASP A 41 8.33 5.00 -7.68
CA ASP A 41 9.54 4.37 -8.20
C ASP A 41 10.76 4.68 -7.31
N ASP A 42 10.93 5.94 -6.89
CA ASP A 42 12.04 6.37 -6.04
C ASP A 42 11.95 5.78 -4.63
N TYR A 43 10.75 5.75 -4.06
CA TYR A 43 10.49 5.12 -2.77
C TYR A 43 10.84 3.62 -2.77
N LEU A 44 10.42 2.88 -3.81
CA LEU A 44 10.74 1.46 -3.94
C LEU A 44 12.24 1.22 -4.17
N ARG A 45 12.90 2.07 -4.97
CA ARG A 45 14.36 2.01 -5.17
C ARG A 45 15.12 2.18 -3.86
N MET A 46 14.74 3.14 -3.03
CA MET A 46 15.33 3.34 -1.71
C MET A 46 15.19 2.10 -0.82
N ILE A 47 14.00 1.50 -0.73
CA ILE A 47 13.76 0.29 0.06
C ILE A 47 14.64 -0.86 -0.45
N TRP A 48 14.66 -1.08 -1.76
CA TRP A 48 15.43 -2.15 -2.37
C TRP A 48 16.93 -2.05 -2.09
N MET A 49 17.48 -0.83 -2.15
CA MET A 49 18.90 -0.60 -1.84
C MET A 49 19.22 -0.89 -0.37
N ASN A 50 18.32 -0.55 0.56
CA ASN A 50 18.49 -0.89 1.98
C ASN A 50 18.46 -2.40 2.22
N THR A 51 17.52 -3.12 1.60
CA THR A 51 17.45 -4.58 1.70
C THR A 51 18.70 -5.27 1.14
N LYS A 52 19.30 -4.72 0.07
CA LYS A 52 20.55 -5.24 -0.50
C LYS A 52 21.78 -4.95 0.36
N ARG A 53 21.85 -3.79 1.01
CA ARG A 53 22.94 -3.46 1.95
C ARG A 53 22.91 -4.28 3.23
N SER A 54 21.73 -4.67 3.71
CA SER A 54 21.56 -5.50 4.91
C SER A 54 21.97 -6.98 4.72
N LYS A 55 22.28 -7.41 3.49
CA LYS A 55 22.68 -8.79 3.15
C LYS A 55 24.19 -8.93 2.87
N LEU A 56 24.97 -7.88 3.12
CA LEU A 56 26.44 -7.87 3.16
C LEU A 56 26.89 -7.67 4.60
#